data_AF-A0A3P1XXG2-F1
#
_entry.id   AF-A0A3P1XXG2-F1
#
_cell.length_a   1.000
_cell.length_b   1.000
_cell.length_c   1.000
_cell.angle_alpha   90.00
_cell.angle_beta   90.00
_cell.angle_gamma   90.00
#
_symmetry.space_group_name_H-M   'P 1'
#
loop_
_entity.id
_entity.type
_entity.pdbx_description
1 polymer ?
#
loop_
_entity_poly.entity_id
_entity_poly.type
_entity_poly.pdbx_seq_one_letter_code
_entity_poly.pdbx_strand_id
1 'polypeptide(L)'
;RQSVILPALNAVERASAEAITRANRRIYDALAEPLADAHRRRLDDLLKRRDNGKTTWLAWLRQSPAKPNSRHMLEHIERLKAWQALDLPTGIERLVHQNRLLKIAREGGQMTPADLAKFEPQRRYATLVALATVTDEIIDLHDRILGKLFNAAKNKHQQQFQASGKAINAKVRLYGRIGQALIDAKQSGRDAFAAIEAVMSWDSFAESVTEAQKLAQPDDFDFLHRIGESYATLRRYAPE
;
A
#
# COMPACT_ATOMS: atom_id res chain seq x y z
N ARG A 1 31.03 -57.56 -0.46
CA ARG A 1 31.43 -56.15 -0.26
C ARG A 1 31.53 -55.50 -1.64
N GLN A 2 30.63 -54.59 -2.00
CA GLN A 2 30.77 -53.82 -3.24
C GLN A 2 31.76 -52.67 -2.97
N SER A 3 32.88 -52.66 -3.68
CA SER A 3 33.85 -51.56 -3.63
C SER A 3 33.30 -50.41 -4.47
N VAL A 4 32.76 -49.39 -3.81
CA VAL A 4 32.33 -48.15 -4.47
C VAL A 4 33.56 -47.28 -4.67
N ILE A 5 33.99 -47.11 -5.91
CA ILE A 5 35.03 -46.14 -6.26
C ILE A 5 34.38 -44.75 -6.22
N LEU A 6 34.82 -43.91 -5.29
CA LEU A 6 34.39 -42.52 -5.24
C LEU A 6 35.14 -41.72 -6.32
N PRO A 7 34.44 -40.90 -7.11
CA PRO A 7 35.10 -40.00 -8.05
C PRO A 7 35.99 -39.00 -7.31
N ALA A 8 37.08 -38.59 -7.95
CA ALA A 8 37.93 -37.53 -7.44
C ALA A 8 37.12 -36.23 -7.24
N LEU A 9 37.48 -35.44 -6.22
CA LEU A 9 36.71 -34.23 -5.83
C LEU A 9 36.50 -33.27 -7.01
N ASN A 10 37.52 -33.05 -7.82
CA ASN A 10 37.46 -32.23 -9.03
C ASN A 10 36.42 -32.71 -10.06
N ALA A 11 36.18 -34.02 -10.16
CA ALA A 11 35.16 -34.58 -11.03
C ALA A 11 33.75 -34.27 -10.52
N VAL A 12 33.56 -34.29 -9.19
CA VAL A 12 32.28 -33.92 -8.55
C VAL A 12 32.00 -32.42 -8.72
N GLU A 13 33.01 -31.57 -8.51
CA GLU A 13 32.89 -30.12 -8.69
C GLU A 13 32.51 -29.76 -10.13
N ARG A 14 33.22 -30.32 -11.11
CA ARG A 14 32.92 -30.11 -12.54
C ARG A 14 31.52 -30.60 -12.91
N ALA A 15 31.15 -31.81 -12.47
CA ALA A 15 29.81 -32.36 -12.74
C ALA A 15 28.71 -31.46 -12.14
N SER A 16 28.93 -30.92 -10.95
CA SER A 16 28.01 -30.00 -10.27
C SER A 16 27.90 -28.67 -11.03
N ALA A 17 29.03 -28.09 -11.44
CA ALA A 17 29.07 -26.84 -12.22
C ALA A 17 28.37 -26.99 -13.58
N GLU A 18 28.61 -28.11 -14.28
CA GLU A 18 27.91 -28.43 -15.53
C GLU A 18 26.40 -28.63 -15.31
N ALA A 19 26.01 -29.34 -14.24
CA ALA A 19 24.60 -29.54 -13.91
C ALA A 19 23.89 -28.20 -13.65
N ILE A 20 24.51 -27.29 -12.88
CA ILE A 20 23.99 -25.94 -12.64
C ILE A 20 23.87 -25.16 -13.94
N THR A 21 24.89 -25.22 -14.80
CA THR A 21 24.89 -24.52 -16.10
C THR A 21 23.77 -25.02 -17.00
N ARG A 22 23.61 -26.35 -17.11
CA ARG A 22 22.51 -26.98 -17.87
C ARG A 22 21.14 -26.62 -17.30
N ALA A 23 20.99 -26.62 -15.98
CA ALA A 23 19.73 -26.26 -15.33
C ALA A 23 19.37 -24.79 -15.57
N ASN A 24 20.34 -23.87 -15.46
CA ASN A 24 20.10 -22.45 -15.75
C ASN A 24 19.73 -22.23 -17.21
N ARG A 25 20.41 -22.90 -18.15
CA ARG A 25 20.06 -22.82 -19.58
C ARG A 25 18.61 -23.25 -19.82
N ARG A 26 18.20 -24.41 -19.29
CA ARG A 26 16.80 -24.89 -19.40
C ARG A 26 15.78 -23.89 -18.85
N ILE A 27 16.10 -23.21 -17.75
CA ILE A 27 15.22 -22.19 -17.17
C ILE A 27 15.11 -20.98 -18.09
N TYR A 28 16.23 -20.52 -18.66
CA TYR A 28 16.22 -19.41 -19.60
C TYR A 28 15.47 -19.76 -20.89
N ASP A 29 15.71 -20.95 -21.43
CA ASP A 29 15.02 -21.45 -22.62
C ASP A 29 13.50 -21.53 -22.38
N ALA A 30 13.07 -22.07 -21.25
CA ALA A 30 11.64 -22.15 -20.89
C ALA A 30 10.92 -20.79 -20.87
N LEU A 31 11.65 -19.71 -20.52
CA LEU A 31 11.11 -18.34 -20.52
C LEU A 31 11.28 -17.61 -21.86
N ALA A 32 12.22 -18.04 -22.71
CA ALA A 32 12.58 -17.33 -23.94
C ALA A 32 12.01 -17.97 -25.22
N GLU A 33 11.82 -19.29 -25.24
CA GLU A 33 11.25 -20.04 -26.38
C GLU A 33 9.82 -19.63 -26.71
N PRO A 34 8.90 -19.41 -25.75
CA PRO A 34 7.52 -19.02 -26.04
C PRO A 34 7.39 -17.59 -26.61
N LEU A 35 8.47 -16.81 -26.60
CA LEU A 35 8.44 -15.41 -27.02
C LEU A 35 8.50 -15.28 -28.55
N ALA A 36 7.44 -14.76 -29.13
CA ALA A 36 7.45 -14.26 -30.50
C ALA A 36 8.43 -13.08 -30.68
N ASP A 37 8.84 -12.82 -31.93
CA ASP A 37 9.75 -11.71 -32.25
C ASP A 37 9.20 -10.33 -31.87
N ALA A 38 7.87 -10.19 -31.79
CA ALA A 38 7.23 -8.98 -31.27
C ALA A 38 7.53 -8.78 -29.77
N HIS A 39 7.41 -9.83 -28.95
CA HIS A 39 7.73 -9.77 -27.52
C HIS A 39 9.22 -9.46 -27.32
N ARG A 40 10.09 -10.14 -28.07
CA ARG A 40 11.55 -9.93 -28.01
C ARG A 40 11.93 -8.48 -28.33
N ARG A 41 11.34 -7.90 -29.38
CA ARG A 41 11.54 -6.47 -29.72
C ARG A 41 11.09 -5.54 -28.61
N ARG A 42 9.89 -5.73 -28.06
CA ARG A 42 9.37 -4.92 -26.95
C ARG A 42 10.24 -5.02 -25.70
N LEU A 43 10.73 -6.22 -25.39
CA LEU A 43 11.68 -6.45 -24.28
C LEU A 43 13.02 -5.74 -24.54
N ASP A 44 13.56 -5.82 -25.76
CA ASP A 44 14.78 -5.10 -26.13
C ASP A 44 14.58 -3.56 -26.09
N ASP A 45 13.39 -3.06 -26.42
CA ASP A 45 13.04 -1.64 -26.29
C ASP A 45 13.08 -1.14 -24.84
N LEU A 46 12.86 -2.03 -23.86
CA LEU A 46 13.02 -1.69 -22.44
C LEU A 46 14.45 -1.22 -22.12
N LEU A 47 15.44 -1.72 -22.85
CA LEU A 47 16.85 -1.38 -22.65
C LEU A 47 17.24 -0.05 -23.29
N LYS A 48 16.39 0.51 -24.16
CA LYS A 48 16.63 1.78 -24.85
C LYS A 48 16.25 2.99 -23.99
N ARG A 49 16.82 4.15 -24.31
CA ARG A 49 16.44 5.43 -23.71
C ARG A 49 14.99 5.77 -24.08
N ARG A 50 14.25 6.34 -23.13
CA ARG A 50 12.94 6.94 -23.41
C ARG A 50 13.10 8.21 -24.22
N ASP A 51 12.04 8.63 -24.88
CA ASP A 51 12.01 9.84 -25.74
C ASP A 51 12.37 11.12 -24.98
N ASN A 52 12.11 11.15 -23.66
CA ASN A 52 12.49 12.28 -22.80
C ASN A 52 13.99 12.30 -22.42
N GLY A 53 14.78 11.34 -22.88
CA GLY A 53 16.25 11.28 -22.79
C GLY A 53 16.86 11.01 -21.41
N LYS A 54 16.08 11.09 -20.31
CA LYS A 54 16.61 11.06 -18.93
C LYS A 54 16.90 9.67 -18.39
N THR A 55 16.14 8.66 -18.82
CA THR A 55 16.21 7.28 -18.30
C THR A 55 15.87 6.28 -19.39
N THR A 56 16.26 5.00 -19.23
CA THR A 56 15.73 3.93 -20.08
C THR A 56 14.31 3.57 -19.69
N TRP A 57 13.59 2.88 -20.58
CA TRP A 57 12.26 2.35 -20.30
C TRP A 57 12.26 1.45 -19.06
N LEU A 58 13.21 0.51 -18.97
CA LEU A 58 13.36 -0.37 -17.81
C LEU A 58 13.67 0.39 -16.52
N ALA A 59 14.53 1.42 -16.58
CA ALA A 59 14.86 2.21 -15.39
C ALA A 59 13.64 2.97 -14.87
N TRP A 60 12.80 3.51 -15.76
CA TRP A 60 11.55 4.19 -15.37
C TRP A 60 10.50 3.22 -14.82
N LEU A 61 10.35 2.04 -15.43
CA LEU A 61 9.40 1.01 -14.99
C LEU A 61 9.71 0.49 -13.58
N ARG A 62 11.00 0.50 -13.21
CA ARG A 62 11.50 0.04 -11.91
C ARG A 62 11.58 1.15 -10.85
N GLN A 63 11.15 2.36 -11.16
CA GLN A 63 11.11 3.42 -10.15
C GLN A 63 10.01 3.14 -9.14
N SER A 64 10.41 2.92 -7.89
CA SER A 64 9.46 2.77 -6.81
C SER A 64 8.60 4.02 -6.61
N PRO A 65 7.41 3.87 -6.01
CA PRO A 65 6.58 5.01 -5.68
C PRO A 65 7.29 5.95 -4.73
N ALA A 66 7.26 7.24 -5.05
CA ALA A 66 7.71 8.26 -4.12
C ALA A 66 6.65 8.48 -3.04
N LYS A 67 5.71 9.41 -3.26
CA LYS A 67 4.75 9.82 -2.22
C LYS A 67 3.40 9.10 -2.38
N PRO A 68 2.77 8.63 -1.29
CA PRO A 68 1.42 8.06 -1.34
C PRO A 68 0.40 9.17 -1.61
N ASN A 69 0.09 9.41 -2.88
CA ASN A 69 -0.96 10.31 -3.35
C ASN A 69 -1.46 9.90 -4.74
N SER A 70 -2.61 10.45 -5.16
CA SER A 70 -3.27 10.10 -6.43
C SER A 70 -2.38 10.31 -7.66
N ARG A 71 -1.51 11.33 -7.66
CA ARG A 71 -0.61 11.59 -8.80
C ARG A 71 0.37 10.43 -8.98
N HIS A 72 1.02 9.98 -7.92
CA HIS A 72 1.95 8.86 -8.01
C HIS A 72 1.21 7.55 -8.31
N MET A 73 -0.02 7.35 -7.82
CA MET A 73 -0.85 6.22 -8.24
C MET A 73 -1.04 6.18 -9.75
N LEU A 74 -1.39 7.32 -10.37
CA LEU A 74 -1.53 7.40 -11.82
C LEU A 74 -0.23 7.09 -12.54
N GLU A 75 0.91 7.62 -12.08
CA GLU A 75 2.23 7.29 -12.63
C GLU A 75 2.53 5.78 -12.53
N HIS A 76 2.12 5.12 -11.44
CA HIS A 76 2.24 3.68 -11.26
C HIS A 76 1.30 2.88 -12.16
N ILE A 77 0.06 3.30 -12.33
CA ILE A 77 -0.89 2.70 -13.28
C ILE A 77 -0.32 2.77 -14.70
N GLU A 78 0.28 3.89 -15.09
CA GLU A 78 0.94 4.01 -16.39
C GLU A 78 2.13 3.05 -16.53
N ARG A 79 2.91 2.81 -15.47
CA ARG A 79 3.96 1.78 -15.48
C ARG A 79 3.38 0.37 -15.62
N LEU A 80 2.27 0.06 -14.94
CA LEU A 80 1.59 -1.23 -15.10
C LEU A 80 1.07 -1.42 -16.52
N LYS A 81 0.43 -0.41 -17.09
CA LYS A 81 -0.02 -0.44 -18.49
C LYS A 81 1.15 -0.68 -19.45
N ALA A 82 2.31 -0.06 -19.19
CA ALA A 82 3.51 -0.29 -19.98
C ALA A 82 4.07 -1.72 -19.83
N TRP A 83 4.02 -2.31 -18.64
CA TRP A 83 4.33 -3.74 -18.45
C TRP A 83 3.33 -4.64 -19.18
N GLN A 84 2.04 -4.34 -19.10
CA GLN A 84 0.99 -5.08 -19.80
C GLN A 84 1.11 -4.97 -21.32
N ALA A 85 1.54 -3.82 -21.84
CA ALA A 85 1.77 -3.58 -23.26
C ALA A 85 2.92 -4.42 -23.85
N LEU A 86 3.75 -5.07 -23.02
CA LEU A 86 4.67 -6.11 -23.49
C LEU A 86 3.91 -7.29 -24.11
N ASP A 87 2.69 -7.54 -23.63
CA ASP A 87 1.80 -8.62 -24.10
C ASP A 87 2.49 -9.99 -24.00
N LEU A 88 3.13 -10.25 -22.85
CA LEU A 88 3.82 -11.50 -22.65
C LEU A 88 2.83 -12.68 -22.69
N PRO A 89 3.23 -13.85 -23.21
CA PRO A 89 2.37 -15.03 -23.25
C PRO A 89 1.76 -15.32 -21.87
N THR A 90 0.44 -15.53 -21.83
CA THR A 90 -0.27 -15.79 -20.57
C THR A 90 0.29 -17.04 -19.89
N GLY A 91 0.64 -16.93 -18.61
CA GLY A 91 1.16 -18.04 -17.82
C GLY A 91 2.66 -18.34 -18.03
N ILE A 92 3.39 -17.48 -18.76
CA ILE A 92 4.85 -17.62 -18.95
C ILE A 92 5.60 -17.68 -17.62
N GLU A 93 5.10 -16.98 -16.59
CA GLU A 93 5.65 -16.97 -15.23
C GLU A 93 5.52 -18.33 -14.52
N ARG A 94 4.62 -19.21 -14.98
CA ARG A 94 4.35 -20.53 -14.41
C ARG A 94 5.17 -21.65 -15.07
N LEU A 95 5.86 -21.35 -16.18
CA LEU A 95 6.73 -22.31 -16.87
C LEU A 95 7.98 -22.64 -16.05
N VAL A 96 8.32 -21.80 -15.08
CA VAL A 96 9.42 -21.99 -14.15
C VAL A 96 8.93 -21.83 -12.71
N HIS A 97 9.61 -22.47 -11.76
CA HIS A 97 9.27 -22.35 -10.35
C HIS A 97 9.38 -20.90 -9.86
N GLN A 98 8.40 -20.43 -9.08
CA GLN A 98 8.32 -19.04 -8.59
C GLN A 98 9.62 -18.54 -7.92
N ASN A 99 10.21 -19.32 -6.99
CA ASN A 99 11.49 -18.95 -6.37
C ASN A 99 12.65 -18.76 -7.36
N ARG A 100 12.65 -19.45 -8.51
CA ARG A 100 13.66 -19.25 -9.55
C ARG A 100 13.39 -17.96 -10.32
N LEU A 101 12.13 -17.68 -10.64
CA LEU A 101 11.71 -16.42 -11.25
C LEU A 101 12.09 -15.22 -10.37
N LEU A 102 11.77 -15.27 -9.07
CA LEU A 102 12.15 -14.24 -8.09
C LEU A 102 13.66 -14.04 -8.00
N LYS A 103 14.44 -15.14 -8.01
CA LYS A 103 15.91 -15.06 -8.00
C LYS A 103 16.44 -14.36 -9.25
N ILE A 104 15.95 -14.71 -10.44
CA ILE A 104 16.36 -14.07 -11.70
C ILE A 104 15.97 -12.59 -11.70
N ALA A 105 14.75 -12.25 -11.29
CA ALA A 105 14.29 -10.88 -11.20
C ALA A 105 15.15 -10.06 -10.23
N ARG A 106 15.54 -10.63 -9.08
CA ARG A 106 16.41 -9.97 -8.10
C ARG A 106 17.81 -9.71 -8.65
N GLU A 107 18.41 -10.70 -9.31
CA GLU A 107 19.73 -10.57 -9.94
C GLU A 107 19.70 -9.53 -11.08
N GLY A 108 18.73 -9.63 -11.99
CA GLY A 108 18.54 -8.66 -13.07
C GLY A 108 18.20 -7.26 -12.56
N GLY A 109 17.50 -7.18 -11.42
CA GLY A 109 17.20 -5.94 -10.72
C GLY A 109 18.46 -5.23 -10.22
N GLN A 110 19.55 -5.92 -9.95
CA GLN A 110 20.79 -5.27 -9.53
C GLN A 110 21.65 -4.75 -10.70
N MET A 111 21.23 -5.03 -11.94
CA MET A 111 22.01 -4.73 -13.14
C MET A 111 21.50 -3.48 -13.87
N THR A 112 22.41 -2.82 -14.58
CA THR A 112 22.04 -1.72 -15.47
C THR A 112 21.46 -2.27 -16.79
N PRO A 113 20.65 -1.50 -17.52
CA PRO A 113 20.17 -1.89 -18.85
C PRO A 113 21.32 -2.26 -19.81
N ALA A 114 22.47 -1.58 -19.70
CA ALA A 114 23.65 -1.87 -20.52
C ALA A 114 24.29 -3.23 -20.17
N ASP A 115 24.25 -3.66 -18.91
CA ASP A 115 24.75 -4.98 -18.51
C ASP A 115 23.82 -6.10 -18.98
N LEU A 116 22.50 -5.89 -18.86
CA LEU A 116 21.50 -6.81 -19.39
C LEU A 116 21.60 -6.96 -20.92
N ALA A 117 21.93 -5.89 -21.63
CA ALA A 117 22.10 -5.91 -23.09
C ALA A 117 23.26 -6.83 -23.54
N LYS A 118 24.30 -7.02 -22.70
CA LYS A 118 25.47 -7.87 -22.98
C LYS A 118 25.17 -9.36 -22.82
N PHE A 119 24.04 -9.73 -22.25
CA PHE A 119 23.67 -11.13 -22.10
C PHE A 119 23.39 -11.78 -23.46
N GLU A 120 23.69 -13.07 -23.53
CA GLU A 120 23.20 -13.95 -24.57
C GLU A 120 21.65 -13.91 -24.60
N PRO A 121 21.01 -14.01 -25.78
CA PRO A 121 19.61 -13.63 -25.95
C PRO A 121 18.64 -14.36 -25.01
N GLN A 122 18.84 -15.67 -24.80
CA GLN A 122 17.98 -16.50 -23.95
C GLN A 122 18.05 -16.01 -22.50
N ARG A 123 19.26 -15.80 -21.98
CA ARG A 123 19.43 -15.22 -20.63
C ARG A 123 18.85 -13.81 -20.55
N ARG A 124 19.06 -12.97 -21.56
CA ARG A 124 18.54 -11.59 -21.61
C ARG A 124 17.02 -11.58 -21.50
N TYR A 125 16.33 -12.31 -22.38
CA TYR A 125 14.88 -12.33 -22.44
C TYR A 125 14.27 -12.96 -21.19
N ALA A 126 14.82 -14.07 -20.70
CA ALA A 126 14.37 -14.67 -19.45
C ALA A 126 14.47 -13.70 -18.26
N THR A 127 15.55 -12.91 -18.20
CA THR A 127 15.75 -11.91 -17.15
C THR A 127 14.72 -10.77 -17.25
N LEU A 128 14.45 -10.28 -18.46
CA LEU A 128 13.47 -9.21 -18.67
C LEU A 128 12.02 -9.67 -18.42
N VAL A 129 11.68 -10.91 -18.79
CA VAL A 129 10.39 -11.54 -18.44
C VAL A 129 10.25 -11.65 -16.92
N ALA A 130 11.29 -12.13 -16.23
CA ALA A 130 11.27 -12.22 -14.76
C ALA A 130 11.07 -10.84 -14.10
N LEU A 131 11.70 -9.79 -14.62
CA LEU A 131 11.51 -8.43 -14.12
C LEU A 131 10.08 -7.91 -14.35
N ALA A 132 9.46 -8.22 -15.49
CA ALA A 132 8.10 -7.78 -15.80
C ALA A 132 7.05 -8.45 -14.90
N THR A 133 7.21 -9.74 -14.65
CA THR A 133 6.23 -10.62 -13.98
C THR A 133 6.19 -10.49 -12.45
N VAL A 134 7.20 -9.88 -11.83
CA VAL A 134 7.35 -9.77 -10.36
C VAL A 134 6.89 -8.39 -9.83
N THR A 135 6.12 -7.64 -10.61
CA THR A 135 5.73 -6.26 -10.25
C THR A 135 4.52 -6.23 -9.31
N ASP A 136 4.72 -5.98 -8.02
CA ASP A 136 3.63 -5.86 -7.01
C ASP A 136 3.58 -4.50 -6.25
N GLU A 137 4.29 -3.47 -6.74
CA GLU A 137 4.42 -2.20 -5.99
C GLU A 137 3.13 -1.36 -5.90
N ILE A 138 2.08 -1.71 -6.66
CA ILE A 138 0.83 -0.94 -6.73
C ILE A 138 -0.05 -1.18 -5.51
N ILE A 139 -0.15 -2.42 -5.05
CA ILE A 139 -0.93 -2.78 -3.86
C ILE A 139 -0.34 -2.07 -2.65
N ASP A 140 0.98 -2.14 -2.48
CA ASP A 140 1.70 -1.45 -1.41
C ASP A 140 1.49 0.08 -1.41
N LEU A 141 1.42 0.71 -2.59
CA LEU A 141 1.17 2.15 -2.67
C LEU A 141 -0.28 2.50 -2.33
N HIS A 142 -1.23 1.70 -2.80
CA HIS A 142 -2.64 1.85 -2.47
C HIS A 142 -2.88 1.74 -0.97
N ASP A 143 -2.33 0.71 -0.33
CA ASP A 143 -2.44 0.49 1.12
C ASP A 143 -1.85 1.65 1.92
N ARG A 144 -0.71 2.20 1.49
CA ARG A 144 -0.12 3.40 2.11
C ARG A 144 -0.99 4.65 1.96
N ILE A 145 -1.69 4.82 0.83
CA ILE A 145 -2.64 5.91 0.64
C ILE A 145 -3.83 5.75 1.56
N LEU A 146 -4.43 4.57 1.62
CA LEU A 146 -5.52 4.27 2.53
C LEU A 146 -5.11 4.54 3.97
N GLY A 147 -3.97 4.00 4.42
CA GLY A 147 -3.46 4.25 5.77
C GLY A 147 -3.28 5.74 6.09
N LYS A 148 -2.80 6.54 5.13
CA LYS A 148 -2.69 8.00 5.30
C LYS A 148 -4.05 8.69 5.43
N LEU A 149 -5.04 8.30 4.63
CA LEU A 149 -6.39 8.87 4.68
C LEU A 149 -7.08 8.53 6.02
N PHE A 150 -6.99 7.28 6.46
CA PHE A 150 -7.53 6.84 7.75
C PHE A 150 -6.88 7.60 8.91
N ASN A 151 -5.55 7.74 8.90
CA ASN A 151 -4.84 8.50 9.92
C ASN A 151 -5.23 9.99 9.92
N ALA A 152 -5.44 10.60 8.76
CA ALA A 152 -5.90 11.98 8.67
C ALA A 152 -7.31 12.15 9.25
N ALA A 153 -8.24 11.24 8.93
CA ALA A 153 -9.60 11.24 9.47
C ALA A 153 -9.59 11.08 11.00
N LYS A 154 -8.83 10.12 11.51
CA LYS A 154 -8.64 9.88 12.95
C LYS A 154 -8.06 11.10 13.66
N ASN A 155 -7.01 11.71 13.11
CA ASN A 155 -6.37 12.88 13.70
C ASN A 155 -7.30 14.09 13.71
N LYS A 156 -8.06 14.33 12.64
CA LYS A 156 -9.06 15.41 12.57
C LYS A 156 -10.18 15.21 13.59
N HIS A 157 -10.66 13.97 13.74
CA HIS A 157 -11.64 13.62 14.77
C HIS A 157 -11.09 13.86 16.18
N GLN A 158 -9.88 13.38 16.47
CA GLN A 158 -9.20 13.58 17.75
C GLN A 158 -8.99 15.06 18.09
N GLN A 159 -8.54 15.86 17.12
CA GLN A 159 -8.33 17.31 17.31
C GLN A 159 -9.64 18.04 17.63
N GLN A 160 -10.72 17.71 16.93
CA GLN A 160 -12.02 18.32 17.22
C GLN A 160 -12.57 17.92 18.60
N PHE A 161 -12.36 16.66 18.99
CA PHE A 161 -12.72 16.21 20.32
C PHE A 161 -11.89 16.93 21.39
N GLN A 162 -10.57 17.03 21.21
CA GLN A 162 -9.69 17.77 22.12
C GLN A 162 -10.06 19.26 22.24
N ALA A 163 -10.39 19.91 21.12
CA ALA A 163 -10.85 21.30 21.11
C ALA A 163 -12.15 21.48 21.93
N SER A 164 -13.03 20.48 21.90
CA SER A 164 -14.29 20.49 22.65
C SER A 164 -14.13 19.96 24.08
N GLY A 165 -13.01 19.31 24.42
CA GLY A 165 -12.81 18.59 25.67
C GLY A 165 -12.94 19.45 26.92
N LYS A 166 -12.44 20.70 26.87
CA LYS A 166 -12.61 21.67 27.98
C LYS A 166 -14.09 22.02 28.20
N ALA A 167 -14.84 22.23 27.12
CA ALA A 167 -16.26 22.55 27.18
C ALA A 167 -17.08 21.34 27.65
N ILE A 168 -16.77 20.14 27.16
CA ILE A 168 -17.39 18.89 27.60
C ILE A 168 -17.18 18.69 29.11
N ASN A 169 -15.95 18.80 29.61
CA ASN A 169 -15.67 18.63 31.03
C ASN A 169 -16.39 19.69 31.89
N ALA A 170 -16.47 20.94 31.42
CA ALA A 170 -17.22 22.00 32.10
C ALA A 170 -18.71 21.65 32.23
N LYS A 171 -19.33 21.13 31.16
CA LYS A 171 -20.74 20.68 31.18
C LYS A 171 -20.95 19.45 32.05
N VAL A 172 -20.08 18.45 32.00
CA VAL A 172 -20.16 17.27 32.89
C VAL A 172 -20.11 17.68 34.37
N ARG A 173 -19.18 18.58 34.74
CA ARG A 173 -19.10 19.11 36.12
C ARG A 173 -20.33 19.93 36.49
N LEU A 174 -20.89 20.69 35.56
CA LEU A 174 -22.11 21.45 35.79
C LEU A 174 -23.30 20.52 36.07
N TYR A 175 -23.55 19.54 35.20
CA TYR A 175 -24.67 18.62 35.37
C TYR A 175 -24.49 17.68 36.57
N GLY A 176 -23.26 17.34 36.95
CA GLY A 176 -23.00 16.65 38.21
C GLY A 176 -23.46 17.46 39.43
N ARG A 177 -23.20 18.78 39.45
CA ARG A 177 -23.68 19.67 40.54
C ARG A 177 -25.20 19.79 40.55
N ILE A 178 -25.81 19.96 39.38
CA ILE A 178 -27.29 20.02 39.25
C ILE A 178 -27.91 18.70 39.70
N GLY A 179 -27.36 17.56 39.26
CA GLY A 179 -27.81 16.23 39.66
C GLY A 179 -27.71 16.02 41.17
N GLN A 180 -26.63 16.46 41.80
CA GLN A 180 -26.51 16.40 43.26
C GLN A 180 -27.57 17.26 43.96
N ALA A 181 -27.77 18.51 43.52
CA ALA A 181 -28.79 19.39 44.08
C ALA A 181 -30.20 18.78 43.96
N LEU A 182 -30.50 18.12 42.85
CA LEU A 182 -31.77 17.40 42.65
C LEU A 182 -31.92 16.18 43.56
N ILE A 183 -30.84 15.41 43.78
CA ILE A 183 -30.82 14.29 44.71
C ILE A 183 -31.10 14.79 46.14
N ASP A 184 -30.41 15.85 46.57
CA ASP A 184 -30.55 16.42 47.92
C ASP A 184 -31.95 17.00 48.13
N ALA A 185 -32.51 17.67 47.11
CA ALA A 185 -33.87 18.20 47.15
C ALA A 185 -34.91 17.09 47.28
N LYS A 186 -34.76 16.00 46.51
CA LYS A 186 -35.64 14.82 46.61
C LYS A 186 -35.57 14.16 47.99
N GLN A 187 -34.38 14.05 48.57
CA GLN A 187 -34.19 13.49 49.91
C GLN A 187 -34.76 14.39 51.01
N SER A 188 -34.72 15.71 50.81
CA SER A 188 -35.17 16.72 51.78
C SER A 188 -36.62 17.16 51.58
N GLY A 189 -37.34 16.59 50.61
CA GLY A 189 -38.72 16.99 50.27
C GLY A 189 -38.86 18.41 49.72
N ARG A 190 -37.82 18.97 49.11
CA ARG A 190 -37.80 20.33 48.54
C ARG A 190 -38.17 20.32 47.05
N ASP A 191 -38.58 21.48 46.54
CA ASP A 191 -38.90 21.65 45.12
C ASP A 191 -37.66 21.49 44.22
N ALA A 192 -37.84 20.76 43.12
CA ALA A 192 -36.76 20.43 42.18
C ALA A 192 -36.31 21.62 41.33
N PHE A 193 -37.23 22.51 40.94
CA PHE A 193 -36.89 23.69 40.14
C PHE A 193 -36.16 24.73 40.99
N ALA A 194 -36.60 24.94 42.23
CA ALA A 194 -35.90 25.76 43.20
C ALA A 194 -34.47 25.26 43.48
N ALA A 195 -34.25 23.94 43.45
CA ALA A 195 -32.93 23.35 43.62
C ALA A 195 -31.99 23.60 42.41
N ILE A 196 -32.52 23.60 41.19
CA ILE A 196 -31.76 23.99 39.98
C ILE A 196 -31.44 25.48 40.03
N GLU A 197 -32.42 26.32 40.38
CA GLU A 197 -32.27 27.78 40.47
C GLU A 197 -31.25 28.21 41.53
N ALA A 198 -31.09 27.42 42.60
CA ALA A 198 -30.04 27.63 43.59
C ALA A 198 -28.62 27.43 43.02
N VAL A 199 -28.46 26.68 41.92
CA VAL A 199 -27.17 26.46 41.22
C VAL A 199 -26.94 27.50 40.12
N MET A 200 -27.98 27.89 39.37
CA MET A 200 -27.94 28.90 38.30
C MET A 200 -29.34 29.32 37.87
N SER A 201 -29.49 30.49 37.21
CA SER A 201 -30.80 30.91 36.69
C SER A 201 -31.39 29.93 35.68
N TRP A 202 -32.72 29.89 35.60
CA TRP A 202 -33.43 29.03 34.65
C TRP A 202 -33.02 29.29 33.19
N ASP A 203 -32.83 30.55 32.80
CA ASP A 203 -32.37 30.91 31.45
C ASP A 203 -30.96 30.37 31.18
N SER A 204 -30.04 30.49 32.14
CA SER A 204 -28.68 29.96 32.02
C SER A 204 -28.69 28.43 31.92
N PHE A 205 -29.61 27.77 32.64
CA PHE A 205 -29.79 26.33 32.56
C PHE A 205 -30.29 25.91 31.16
N ALA A 206 -31.31 26.58 30.62
CA ALA A 206 -31.84 26.31 29.28
C ALA A 206 -30.78 26.51 28.18
N GLU A 207 -30.01 27.59 28.25
CA GLU A 207 -28.85 27.81 27.36
C GLU A 207 -27.83 26.69 27.53
N SER A 208 -27.54 26.28 28.78
CA SER A 208 -26.56 25.23 29.04
C SER A 208 -26.93 23.90 28.39
N VAL A 209 -28.22 23.53 28.42
CA VAL A 209 -28.77 22.32 27.80
C VAL A 209 -28.63 22.37 26.29
N THR A 210 -28.93 23.52 25.68
CA THR A 210 -28.75 23.74 24.24
C THR A 210 -27.28 23.62 23.83
N GLU A 211 -26.36 24.18 24.62
CA GLU A 211 -24.92 24.03 24.38
C GLU A 211 -24.43 22.58 24.55
N ALA A 212 -24.95 21.86 25.55
CA ALA A 212 -24.60 20.46 25.78
C ALA A 212 -25.07 19.56 24.63
N GLN A 213 -26.26 19.82 24.06
CA GLN A 213 -26.76 19.12 22.88
C GLN A 213 -25.88 19.35 21.65
N LYS A 214 -25.30 20.55 21.49
CA LYS A 214 -24.33 20.84 20.40
C LYS A 214 -22.98 20.15 20.61
N LEU A 215 -22.59 19.90 21.85
CA LEU A 215 -21.35 19.20 22.21
C LEU A 215 -21.50 17.68 22.18
N ALA A 216 -22.73 17.18 22.35
CA ALA A 216 -23.04 15.77 22.27
C ALA A 216 -22.68 15.22 20.89
N GLN A 217 -21.91 14.13 20.88
CA GLN A 217 -21.55 13.40 19.67
C GLN A 217 -22.54 12.25 19.47
N PRO A 218 -22.67 11.73 18.23
CA PRO A 218 -23.41 10.50 17.97
C PRO A 218 -22.89 9.34 18.82
N ASP A 219 -23.78 8.42 19.19
CA ASP A 219 -23.47 7.28 20.08
C ASP A 219 -22.30 6.41 19.57
N ASP A 220 -22.15 6.27 18.26
CA ASP A 220 -21.07 5.49 17.64
C ASP A 220 -19.68 6.12 17.82
N PHE A 221 -19.59 7.42 18.13
CA PHE A 221 -18.35 8.20 18.35
C PHE A 221 -17.20 7.84 17.37
N ASP A 222 -17.51 7.77 16.08
CA ASP A 222 -16.57 7.24 15.08
C ASP A 222 -16.10 8.31 14.08
N PHE A 223 -14.84 8.19 13.65
CA PHE A 223 -14.23 8.96 12.57
C PHE A 223 -14.56 8.45 11.16
N LEU A 224 -15.16 7.25 11.03
CA LEU A 224 -15.46 6.64 9.72
C LEU A 224 -16.26 7.54 8.77
N HIS A 225 -17.22 8.34 9.28
CA HIS A 225 -17.98 9.29 8.46
C HIS A 225 -17.08 10.32 7.72
N ARG A 226 -15.89 10.61 8.26
CA ARG A 226 -14.93 11.57 7.66
C ARG A 226 -14.09 10.96 6.55
N ILE A 227 -14.07 9.64 6.44
CA ILE A 227 -13.36 8.95 5.35
C ILE A 227 -14.04 9.30 4.01
N GLY A 228 -15.36 9.47 4.01
CA GLY A 228 -16.12 9.92 2.84
C GLY A 228 -15.63 11.26 2.28
N GLU A 229 -15.11 12.17 3.12
CA GLU A 229 -14.52 13.45 2.68
C GLU A 229 -13.30 13.23 1.77
N SER A 230 -12.63 12.08 1.89
CA SER A 230 -11.45 11.71 1.11
C SER A 230 -11.77 10.94 -0.17
N TYR A 231 -13.05 10.66 -0.46
CA TYR A 231 -13.49 9.92 -1.64
C TYR A 231 -12.98 10.53 -2.95
N ALA A 232 -12.94 11.86 -3.06
CA ALA A 232 -12.42 12.57 -4.23
C ALA A 232 -10.94 12.23 -4.53
N THR A 233 -10.15 11.88 -3.50
CA THR A 233 -8.74 11.48 -3.67
C THR A 233 -8.63 10.09 -4.29
N LEU A 234 -9.49 9.15 -3.87
CA LEU A 234 -9.55 7.78 -4.41
C LEU A 234 -10.14 7.77 -5.83
N ARG A 235 -11.20 8.55 -6.06
CA ARG A 235 -11.90 8.60 -7.35
C ARG A 235 -10.99 9.01 -8.51
N ARG A 236 -9.95 9.80 -8.25
CA ARG A 236 -8.96 10.26 -9.25
C ARG A 236 -8.19 9.15 -9.95
N TYR A 237 -8.12 7.95 -9.37
CA TYR A 237 -7.41 6.81 -9.97
C TYR A 237 -8.24 5.53 -9.96
N ALA A 238 -9.52 5.63 -9.63
CA ALA A 238 -10.47 4.53 -9.77
C ALA A 238 -10.83 4.34 -11.27
N PRO A 239 -11.09 3.09 -11.72
CA PRO A 239 -11.63 2.84 -13.05
C PRO A 239 -12.90 3.68 -13.32
N GLU A 240 -13.17 3.97 -14.58
CA GLU A 240 -14.45 4.56 -14.99
C GLU A 240 -15.62 3.60 -14.78
#